data_AF-A0A8S1QQJ1-F1
#
_entry.id   AF-A0A8S1QQJ1-F1
#
_cell.length_a   1.000
_cell.length_b   1.000
_cell.length_c   1.000
_cell.angle_alpha   90.00
_cell.angle_beta   90.00
_cell.angle_gamma   90.00
#
_symmetry.space_group_name_H-M   'P 1'
#
loop_
_entity.id
_entity.type
_entity.pdbx_description
1 polymer ?
#
loop_
_entity_poly.entity_id
_entity_poly.type
_entity_poly.pdbx_seq_one_letter_code
_entity_poly.pdbx_strand_id
1 'polypeptide(L)'
;MLNPTITENEQQRKIGEKLIIIIRTFLITEREVEELKITLSENIRFDISDAFRAIDSNMKGYITSQDIFRFMCKNGYSVHQKFCDFWIFTWSNEDDKLRYQLFLEFIVPRYNRDKNIFRNRKIYLQFIDKLSFYLEEFVAKLIQREIDYLRTIEIEKMNLAQLVEWKFTTVFKYIAGNLPIIDKRCLDQLLNKFEIQSLTQQEYNMFLKRFNKTEDTIMQKDEFSDLIFPSRELIKEMQPSRDGFQEYVLIMINNQINCQAKIQLLIKMISFQTRITQNQIKFYLKVINLTDKQDFITKIQQQNESIQNQNQKIFEPTQIQTTQNKTLLMSFKPAQIPSNQKYQNSIDQSIKASTQNQQRSKNYQIPNE
;
A
#
# COMPACT_ATOMS: atom_id res chain seq x y z
N MET A 1 37.62 7.10 -1.68
CA MET A 1 36.27 7.41 -2.20
C MET A 1 35.73 6.13 -2.81
N LEU A 2 34.70 5.53 -2.20
CA LEU A 2 34.06 4.31 -2.71
C LEU A 2 33.17 4.71 -3.90
N ASN A 3 33.34 4.07 -5.06
CA ASN A 3 32.54 4.32 -6.26
C ASN A 3 31.04 4.07 -5.97
N PRO A 4 30.18 5.10 -5.95
CA PRO A 4 28.74 4.92 -5.74
C PRO A 4 28.01 4.30 -6.95
N THR A 5 28.71 4.00 -8.04
CA THR A 5 28.11 4.04 -9.37
C THR A 5 27.47 2.73 -9.85
N ILE A 6 27.79 1.58 -9.26
CA ILE A 6 27.21 0.30 -9.70
C ILE A 6 25.95 -0.03 -8.88
N THR A 7 25.91 0.32 -7.60
CA THR A 7 24.78 -0.03 -6.72
C THR A 7 23.56 0.87 -6.95
N GLU A 8 23.75 2.18 -7.14
CA GLU A 8 22.63 3.12 -7.30
C GLU A 8 21.86 2.89 -8.61
N ASN A 9 22.58 2.71 -9.73
CA ASN A 9 21.96 2.45 -11.02
C ASN A 9 21.19 1.12 -11.04
N GLU A 10 21.73 0.08 -10.39
CA GLU A 10 21.05 -1.21 -10.26
C GLU A 10 19.77 -1.10 -9.41
N GLN A 11 19.82 -0.35 -8.32
CA GLN A 11 18.64 -0.10 -7.48
C GLN A 11 17.57 0.71 -8.22
N GLN A 12 17.95 1.78 -8.94
CA GLN A 12 17.04 2.56 -9.76
C GLN A 12 16.38 1.70 -10.85
N ARG A 13 17.14 0.79 -11.46
CA ARG A 13 16.60 -0.20 -12.40
C ARG A 13 15.58 -1.10 -11.71
N LYS A 14 15.87 -1.67 -10.53
CA LYS A 14 14.94 -2.51 -9.77
C LYS A 14 13.65 -1.77 -9.39
N ILE A 15 13.75 -0.49 -9.01
CA ILE A 15 12.59 0.37 -8.77
C ILE A 15 11.74 0.49 -10.04
N GLY A 16 12.37 0.77 -11.19
CA GLY A 16 11.68 0.84 -12.48
C GLY A 16 10.98 -0.46 -12.87
N GLU A 17 11.64 -1.61 -12.69
CA GLU A 17 11.06 -2.93 -12.94
C GLU A 17 9.79 -3.16 -12.11
N LYS A 18 9.84 -2.83 -10.81
CA LYS A 18 8.69 -2.97 -9.90
C LYS A 18 7.55 -2.01 -10.24
N LEU A 19 7.86 -0.75 -10.57
CA LEU A 19 6.85 0.22 -11.01
C LEU A 19 6.13 -0.23 -12.29
N ILE A 20 6.87 -0.80 -13.23
CA ILE A 20 6.29 -1.33 -14.47
C ILE A 20 5.35 -2.50 -14.19
N ILE A 21 5.73 -3.40 -13.29
CA ILE A 21 4.86 -4.51 -12.90
C ILE A 21 3.55 -3.96 -12.33
N ILE A 22 3.63 -3.00 -11.42
CA ILE A 22 2.46 -2.32 -10.82
C ILE A 22 1.58 -1.68 -11.91
N ILE A 23 2.16 -0.85 -12.80
CA ILE A 23 1.43 -0.17 -13.89
C ILE A 23 0.79 -1.17 -14.86
N ARG A 24 1.49 -2.25 -15.22
CA ARG A 24 0.94 -3.29 -16.09
C ARG A 24 -0.23 -4.01 -15.45
N THR A 25 -0.10 -4.40 -14.18
CA THR A 25 -1.18 -5.03 -13.43
C THR A 25 -2.40 -4.11 -13.39
N PHE A 26 -2.23 -2.81 -13.18
CA PHE A 26 -3.31 -1.82 -13.27
C PHE A 26 -4.04 -1.85 -14.62
N LEU A 27 -3.29 -1.72 -15.71
CA LEU A 27 -3.87 -1.60 -17.04
C LEU A 27 -4.58 -2.89 -17.50
N ILE A 28 -3.99 -4.04 -17.21
CA ILE A 28 -4.57 -5.35 -17.54
C ILE A 28 -5.88 -5.53 -16.78
N THR A 29 -5.87 -5.31 -15.46
CA THR A 29 -7.09 -5.54 -14.69
C THR A 29 -8.17 -4.48 -14.99
N GLU A 30 -7.83 -3.20 -15.12
CA GLU A 30 -8.83 -2.19 -15.50
C GLU A 30 -9.52 -2.54 -16.82
N ARG A 31 -8.77 -3.08 -17.79
CA ARG A 31 -9.35 -3.56 -19.06
C ARG A 31 -10.30 -4.73 -18.82
N GLU A 32 -9.89 -5.77 -18.09
CA GLU A 32 -10.73 -6.94 -17.80
C GLU A 32 -12.01 -6.56 -17.04
N VAL A 33 -11.88 -5.68 -16.04
CA VAL A 33 -12.99 -5.17 -15.23
C VAL A 33 -13.95 -4.35 -16.09
N GLU A 34 -13.43 -3.50 -16.96
CA GLU A 34 -14.25 -2.72 -17.88
C GLU A 34 -15.00 -3.60 -18.88
N GLU A 35 -14.35 -4.60 -19.47
CA GLU A 35 -14.99 -5.56 -20.40
C GLU A 35 -16.16 -6.30 -19.73
N LEU A 36 -16.01 -6.69 -18.45
CA LEU A 36 -17.10 -7.28 -17.68
C LEU A 36 -18.24 -6.31 -17.44
N LYS A 37 -17.95 -5.04 -17.12
CA LYS A 37 -18.98 -4.00 -16.98
C LYS A 37 -19.72 -3.77 -18.29
N ILE A 38 -19.01 -3.71 -19.42
CA ILE A 38 -19.60 -3.57 -20.76
C ILE A 38 -20.54 -4.74 -21.02
N THR A 39 -20.07 -5.97 -20.81
CA THR A 39 -20.86 -7.19 -21.02
C THR A 39 -22.14 -7.20 -20.18
N LEU A 40 -22.05 -6.83 -18.89
CA LEU A 40 -23.21 -6.66 -18.02
C LEU A 40 -24.15 -5.58 -18.55
N SER A 41 -23.60 -4.43 -18.94
CA SER A 41 -24.37 -3.29 -19.43
C SER A 41 -25.06 -3.55 -20.77
N GLU A 42 -24.53 -4.40 -21.64
CA GLU A 42 -25.15 -4.72 -22.93
C GLU A 42 -26.32 -5.70 -22.76
N ASN A 43 -26.37 -6.44 -21.65
CA ASN A 43 -27.45 -7.35 -21.38
C ASN A 43 -28.75 -6.59 -21.04
N ILE A 44 -29.76 -6.72 -21.90
CA ILE A 44 -31.07 -6.05 -21.75
C ILE A 44 -31.83 -6.44 -20.47
N ARG A 45 -31.53 -7.60 -19.88
CA ARG A 45 -32.15 -8.08 -18.63
C ARG A 45 -31.40 -7.66 -17.38
N PHE A 46 -30.25 -7.00 -17.55
CA PHE A 46 -29.46 -6.52 -16.43
C PHE A 46 -29.99 -5.17 -15.94
N ASP A 47 -30.49 -5.17 -14.70
CA ASP A 47 -30.82 -3.97 -13.94
C ASP A 47 -29.87 -3.83 -12.74
N ILE A 48 -29.32 -2.63 -12.57
CA ILE A 48 -28.35 -2.36 -11.52
C ILE A 48 -29.00 -2.37 -10.14
N SER A 49 -30.27 -1.96 -10.03
CA SER A 49 -31.04 -2.00 -8.79
C SER A 49 -31.27 -3.43 -8.34
N ASP A 50 -31.55 -4.34 -9.28
CA ASP A 50 -31.66 -5.77 -8.99
C ASP A 50 -30.33 -6.36 -8.54
N ALA A 51 -29.22 -5.99 -9.17
CA ALA A 51 -27.88 -6.39 -8.73
C ALA A 51 -27.55 -5.87 -7.32
N PHE A 52 -27.88 -4.63 -7.02
CA PHE A 52 -27.69 -4.07 -5.69
C PHE A 52 -28.53 -4.82 -4.65
N ARG A 53 -29.82 -5.07 -4.93
CA ARG A 53 -30.72 -5.83 -4.05
C ARG A 53 -30.30 -7.29 -3.88
N ALA A 54 -29.69 -7.90 -4.90
CA ALA A 54 -29.17 -9.26 -4.81
C ALA A 54 -28.03 -9.37 -3.79
N ILE A 55 -27.22 -8.30 -3.63
CA ILE A 55 -26.16 -8.22 -2.64
C ILE A 55 -26.73 -7.78 -1.27
N ASP A 56 -27.51 -6.70 -1.24
CA ASP A 56 -28.22 -6.20 -0.04
C ASP A 56 -29.50 -6.98 0.23
N SER A 57 -29.35 -8.28 0.51
CA SER A 57 -30.45 -9.22 0.78
C SER A 57 -31.38 -8.80 1.93
N ASN A 58 -30.92 -7.92 2.82
CA ASN A 58 -31.71 -7.42 3.96
C ASN A 58 -32.35 -6.05 3.69
N MET A 59 -32.24 -5.51 2.46
CA MET A 59 -32.82 -4.23 2.03
C MET A 59 -32.47 -3.05 2.96
N LYS A 60 -31.21 -2.98 3.40
CA LYS A 60 -30.69 -1.92 4.28
C LYS A 60 -30.50 -0.59 3.54
N GLY A 61 -30.42 -0.62 2.21
CA GLY A 61 -30.08 0.53 1.36
C GLY A 61 -28.57 0.76 1.22
N TYR A 62 -27.74 -0.14 1.73
CA TYR A 62 -26.28 -0.11 1.64
C TYR A 62 -25.72 -1.52 1.74
N ILE A 63 -24.56 -1.74 1.11
CA ILE A 63 -23.83 -2.99 1.12
C ILE A 63 -22.66 -2.89 2.11
N THR A 64 -22.52 -3.86 3.01
CA THR A 64 -21.36 -4.01 3.89
C THR A 64 -20.44 -5.13 3.41
N SER A 65 -19.25 -5.22 4.01
CA SER A 65 -18.30 -6.27 3.67
C SER A 65 -18.82 -7.68 3.97
N GLN A 66 -19.66 -7.81 5.00
CA GLN A 66 -20.34 -9.05 5.35
C GLN A 66 -21.36 -9.48 4.29
N ASP A 67 -22.04 -8.51 3.65
CA ASP A 67 -22.96 -8.80 2.55
C ASP A 67 -22.19 -9.28 1.32
N ILE A 68 -21.08 -8.61 0.98
CA ILE A 68 -20.18 -9.03 -0.10
C ILE A 68 -19.68 -10.45 0.15
N PHE A 69 -19.17 -10.75 1.34
CA PHE A 69 -18.68 -12.09 1.67
C PHE A 69 -19.76 -13.17 1.46
N ARG A 70 -20.97 -12.94 1.98
CA ARG A 70 -22.09 -13.88 1.80
C ARG A 70 -22.48 -14.03 0.34
N PHE A 71 -22.53 -12.93 -0.39
CA PHE A 71 -22.83 -12.91 -1.82
C PHE A 71 -21.80 -13.70 -2.63
N MET A 72 -20.51 -13.53 -2.34
CA MET A 72 -19.43 -14.28 -2.96
C MET A 72 -19.52 -15.78 -2.66
N CYS A 73 -19.72 -16.16 -1.39
CA CYS A 73 -19.89 -17.56 -1.01
C CYS A 73 -21.11 -18.21 -1.69
N LYS A 74 -22.24 -17.49 -1.77
CA LYS A 74 -23.45 -17.95 -2.45
C LYS A 74 -23.20 -18.26 -3.93
N ASN A 75 -22.32 -17.49 -4.58
CA ASN A 75 -21.95 -17.65 -5.99
C ASN A 75 -20.71 -18.54 -6.19
N GLY A 76 -20.29 -19.29 -5.17
CA GLY A 76 -19.21 -20.28 -5.29
C GLY A 76 -17.79 -19.72 -5.24
N TYR A 77 -17.61 -18.44 -4.89
CA TYR A 77 -16.30 -17.81 -4.74
C TYR A 77 -15.81 -17.90 -3.30
N SER A 78 -14.57 -18.35 -3.12
CA SER A 78 -13.88 -18.36 -1.83
C SER A 78 -13.04 -17.08 -1.69
N VAL A 79 -13.49 -16.17 -0.84
CA VAL A 79 -12.84 -14.90 -0.55
C VAL A 79 -12.58 -14.77 0.95
N HIS A 80 -11.48 -14.15 1.34
CA HIS A 80 -11.24 -13.84 2.75
C HIS A 80 -12.02 -12.58 3.14
N GLN A 81 -12.65 -12.57 4.32
CA GLN A 81 -13.48 -11.45 4.81
C GLN A 81 -12.72 -10.10 4.75
N LYS A 82 -11.42 -10.10 5.07
CA LYS A 82 -10.58 -8.90 5.03
C LYS A 82 -10.44 -8.27 3.66
N PHE A 83 -10.48 -9.06 2.59
CA PHE A 83 -10.46 -8.50 1.23
C PHE A 83 -11.83 -7.91 0.86
N CYS A 84 -12.92 -8.43 1.41
CA CYS A 84 -14.23 -7.80 1.30
C CYS A 84 -14.27 -6.47 2.07
N ASP A 85 -13.68 -6.42 3.28
CA ASP A 85 -13.52 -5.19 4.05
C ASP A 85 -12.72 -4.15 3.24
N PHE A 86 -11.59 -4.57 2.67
CA PHE A 86 -10.75 -3.70 1.85
C PHE A 86 -11.44 -3.22 0.56
N TRP A 87 -12.20 -4.10 -0.09
CA TRP A 87 -12.99 -3.73 -1.26
C TRP A 87 -14.06 -2.69 -0.91
N ILE A 88 -14.77 -2.85 0.21
CA ILE A 88 -15.73 -1.84 0.69
C ILE A 88 -15.02 -0.54 1.02
N PHE A 89 -13.90 -0.58 1.74
CA PHE A 89 -13.11 0.60 2.05
C PHE A 89 -12.68 1.35 0.76
N THR A 90 -12.32 0.62 -0.29
CA THR A 90 -11.90 1.19 -1.57
C THR A 90 -13.02 1.95 -2.29
N TRP A 91 -14.26 1.47 -2.19
CA TRP A 91 -15.40 2.03 -2.94
C TRP A 91 -16.36 2.85 -2.07
N SER A 92 -16.17 2.90 -0.75
CA SER A 92 -16.97 3.71 0.18
C SER A 92 -16.27 5.02 0.54
N ASN A 93 -17.06 6.00 0.98
CA ASN A 93 -16.54 7.29 1.46
C ASN A 93 -16.36 7.22 2.99
N GLU A 94 -15.49 6.32 3.45
CA GLU A 94 -15.03 6.17 4.85
C GLU A 94 -16.04 5.59 5.87
N ASP A 95 -17.27 5.25 5.48
CA ASP A 95 -18.32 4.78 6.39
C ASP A 95 -18.54 3.26 6.42
N ASP A 96 -17.63 2.48 5.82
CA ASP A 96 -17.69 1.03 5.66
C ASP A 96 -19.01 0.54 5.02
N LYS A 97 -19.68 1.42 4.26
CA LYS A 97 -20.99 1.19 3.66
C LYS A 97 -21.00 1.65 2.21
N LEU A 98 -21.17 0.71 1.30
CA LEU A 98 -21.32 1.01 -0.11
C LEU A 98 -22.78 1.33 -0.42
N ARG A 99 -23.10 2.61 -0.52
CA ARG A 99 -24.42 3.11 -0.94
C ARG A 99 -24.67 2.86 -2.43
N TYR A 100 -25.95 2.84 -2.82
CA TYR A 100 -26.35 2.61 -4.21
C TYR A 100 -25.65 3.53 -5.23
N GLN A 101 -25.47 4.81 -4.89
CA GLN A 101 -24.80 5.76 -5.79
C GLN A 101 -23.33 5.39 -6.07
N LEU A 102 -22.62 4.92 -5.06
CA LEU A 102 -21.22 4.48 -5.22
C LEU A 102 -21.16 3.10 -5.91
N PHE A 103 -22.14 2.23 -5.66
CA PHE A 103 -22.28 0.98 -6.41
C PHE A 103 -22.54 1.21 -7.90
N LEU A 104 -23.32 2.25 -8.26
CA LEU A 104 -23.48 2.67 -9.65
C LEU A 104 -22.14 3.05 -10.29
N GLU A 105 -21.31 3.82 -9.58
CA GLU A 105 -19.97 4.20 -10.07
C GLU A 105 -19.03 3.01 -10.23
N PHE A 106 -19.17 1.99 -9.38
CA PHE A 106 -18.46 0.73 -9.51
C PHE A 106 -18.92 -0.05 -10.76
N ILE A 107 -20.23 -0.25 -10.96
CA ILE A 107 -20.74 -1.22 -11.94
C ILE A 107 -20.90 -0.67 -13.36
N VAL A 108 -21.04 0.65 -13.51
CA VAL A 108 -21.24 1.29 -14.82
C VAL A 108 -19.91 1.38 -15.59
N PRO A 109 -19.88 1.00 -16.88
CA PRO A 109 -18.71 1.20 -17.74
C PRO A 109 -18.24 2.65 -17.75
N ARG A 110 -16.93 2.85 -17.62
CA ARG A 110 -16.28 4.17 -17.61
C ARG A 110 -15.94 4.67 -19.01
N TYR A 111 -15.71 3.79 -20.00
CA TYR A 111 -15.14 4.13 -21.31
C TYR A 111 -16.09 3.95 -22.50
N ASN A 112 -17.32 3.52 -22.26
CA ASN A 112 -18.39 3.55 -23.26
C ASN A 112 -19.68 4.11 -22.64
N ARG A 113 -19.63 5.40 -22.29
CA ARG A 113 -20.76 6.12 -21.70
C ARG A 113 -21.73 6.59 -22.78
N ASP A 114 -22.25 5.68 -23.59
CA ASP A 114 -23.56 5.94 -24.18
C ASP A 114 -24.57 5.94 -23.02
N LYS A 115 -24.66 7.10 -22.35
CA LYS A 115 -25.47 7.36 -21.14
C LYS A 115 -26.94 6.97 -21.30
N ASN A 116 -27.36 6.76 -22.55
CA ASN A 116 -28.70 6.36 -22.94
C ASN A 116 -28.99 4.87 -22.70
N ILE A 117 -27.97 3.99 -22.62
CA ILE A 117 -28.17 2.55 -22.45
C ILE A 117 -28.86 2.21 -21.12
N PHE A 118 -28.60 2.99 -20.06
CA PHE A 118 -29.16 2.76 -18.73
C PHE A 118 -30.45 3.55 -18.44
N ARG A 119 -30.66 4.71 -19.09
CA ARG A 119 -31.81 5.58 -18.79
C ARG A 119 -33.15 5.02 -19.28
N ASN A 120 -33.15 4.13 -20.28
CA ASN A 120 -34.37 3.70 -20.98
C ASN A 120 -34.92 2.32 -20.55
N ARG A 121 -34.36 1.65 -19.54
CA ARG A 121 -34.72 0.25 -19.19
C ARG A 121 -35.99 0.08 -18.37
N LYS A 122 -36.64 1.17 -17.92
CA LYS A 122 -37.88 1.11 -17.12
C LYS A 122 -39.09 0.49 -17.84
N ILE A 123 -39.01 0.27 -19.16
CA ILE A 123 -40.17 -0.14 -19.98
C ILE A 123 -40.57 -1.62 -19.77
N TYR A 124 -39.69 -2.49 -19.23
CA TYR A 124 -39.96 -3.94 -19.12
C TYR A 124 -40.01 -4.51 -17.69
N LEU A 125 -39.89 -3.67 -16.64
CA LEU A 125 -39.57 -4.12 -15.28
C LEU A 125 -40.77 -4.37 -14.34
N GLN A 126 -42.02 -4.41 -14.83
CA GLN A 126 -43.16 -4.64 -13.91
C GLN A 126 -43.28 -6.09 -13.40
N PHE A 127 -42.45 -7.04 -13.85
CA PHE A 127 -42.67 -8.47 -13.58
C PHE A 127 -41.44 -9.30 -13.18
N ILE A 128 -40.25 -8.72 -13.04
CA ILE A 128 -39.04 -9.48 -12.66
C ILE A 128 -38.50 -8.91 -11.35
N ASP A 129 -38.82 -9.58 -10.24
CA ASP A 129 -38.39 -9.14 -8.90
C ASP A 129 -36.99 -9.62 -8.52
N LYS A 130 -36.36 -10.49 -9.32
CA LYS A 130 -35.09 -11.13 -8.97
C LYS A 130 -34.11 -11.18 -10.14
N LEU A 131 -32.87 -10.76 -9.87
CA LEU A 131 -31.75 -10.91 -10.79
C LEU A 131 -31.59 -12.39 -11.19
N SER A 132 -31.47 -12.67 -12.49
CA SER A 132 -31.27 -14.05 -12.96
C SER A 132 -29.95 -14.61 -12.42
N PHE A 133 -29.90 -15.92 -12.15
CA PHE A 133 -28.71 -16.60 -11.61
C PHE A 133 -27.44 -16.31 -12.43
N TYR A 134 -27.56 -16.34 -13.76
CA TYR A 134 -26.45 -16.03 -14.67
C TYR A 134 -25.93 -14.59 -14.50
N LEU A 135 -26.83 -13.61 -14.38
CA LEU A 135 -26.42 -12.22 -14.16
C LEU A 135 -25.83 -12.02 -12.76
N GLU A 136 -26.36 -12.72 -11.75
CA GLU A 136 -25.82 -12.71 -10.39
C GLU A 136 -24.38 -13.23 -10.37
N GLU A 137 -24.11 -14.35 -11.05
CA GLU A 137 -22.77 -14.92 -11.20
C GLU A 137 -21.82 -13.94 -11.90
N PHE A 138 -22.27 -13.23 -12.94
CA PHE A 138 -21.44 -12.21 -13.61
C PHE A 138 -21.08 -11.03 -12.70
N VAL A 139 -22.02 -10.57 -11.86
CA VAL A 139 -21.74 -9.54 -10.85
C VAL A 139 -20.72 -10.07 -9.83
N ALA A 140 -20.86 -11.31 -9.37
CA ALA A 140 -19.90 -11.94 -8.47
C ALA A 140 -18.51 -12.06 -9.11
N LYS A 141 -18.43 -12.44 -10.40
CA LYS A 141 -17.19 -12.50 -11.17
C LYS A 141 -16.51 -11.13 -11.28
N LEU A 142 -17.28 -10.06 -11.50
CA LEU A 142 -16.78 -8.69 -11.53
C LEU A 142 -16.16 -8.29 -10.19
N ILE A 143 -16.87 -8.53 -9.08
CA ILE A 143 -16.38 -8.23 -7.72
C ILE A 143 -15.13 -9.08 -7.40
N GLN A 144 -15.13 -10.36 -7.78
CA GLN A 144 -13.97 -11.24 -7.59
C GLN A 144 -12.73 -10.68 -8.28
N ARG A 145 -12.85 -10.28 -9.54
CA ARG A 145 -11.73 -9.72 -10.30
C ARG A 145 -11.16 -8.47 -9.65
N GLU A 146 -12.03 -7.61 -9.15
CA GLU A 146 -11.64 -6.42 -8.43
C GLU A 146 -10.90 -6.75 -7.12
N ILE A 147 -11.40 -7.71 -6.33
CA ILE A 147 -10.75 -8.19 -5.11
C ILE A 147 -9.37 -8.78 -5.40
N ASP A 148 -9.26 -9.66 -6.40
CA ASP A 148 -8.00 -10.30 -6.77
C ASP A 148 -6.95 -9.27 -7.22
N TYR A 149 -7.40 -8.24 -7.92
CA TYR A 149 -6.57 -7.13 -8.33
C TYR A 149 -6.07 -6.30 -7.15
N LEU A 150 -6.97 -5.90 -6.26
CA LEU A 150 -6.61 -5.14 -5.06
C LEU A 150 -5.55 -5.90 -4.25
N ARG A 151 -5.73 -7.22 -4.07
CA ARG A 151 -4.73 -8.08 -3.43
C ARG A 151 -3.40 -8.07 -4.19
N THR A 152 -3.41 -8.28 -5.50
CA THR A 152 -2.19 -8.39 -6.32
C THR A 152 -1.39 -7.09 -6.31
N ILE A 153 -2.06 -5.95 -6.45
CA ILE A 153 -1.41 -4.65 -6.40
C ILE A 153 -0.80 -4.37 -5.04
N GLU A 154 -1.49 -4.73 -3.96
CA GLU A 154 -0.99 -4.52 -2.61
C GLU A 154 0.25 -5.36 -2.31
N ILE A 155 0.31 -6.60 -2.82
CA ILE A 155 1.54 -7.41 -2.80
C ILE A 155 2.68 -6.69 -3.51
N GLU A 156 2.46 -6.16 -4.72
CA GLU A 156 3.53 -5.50 -5.47
C GLU A 156 3.96 -4.16 -4.86
N LYS A 157 3.03 -3.41 -4.27
CA LYS A 157 3.35 -2.23 -3.46
C LYS A 157 4.24 -2.60 -2.26
N MET A 158 3.92 -3.69 -1.56
CA MET A 158 4.75 -4.18 -0.45
C MET A 158 6.14 -4.61 -0.95
N ASN A 159 6.23 -5.32 -2.08
CA ASN A 159 7.49 -5.70 -2.70
C ASN A 159 8.35 -4.48 -3.07
N LEU A 160 7.72 -3.41 -3.58
CA LEU A 160 8.39 -2.15 -3.87
C LEU A 160 8.91 -1.47 -2.59
N ALA A 161 8.11 -1.45 -1.53
CA ALA A 161 8.45 -0.85 -0.24
C ALA A 161 9.57 -1.59 0.52
N GLN A 162 9.82 -2.86 0.19
CA GLN A 162 10.92 -3.66 0.77
C GLN A 162 12.30 -3.36 0.17
N LEU A 163 12.39 -2.54 -0.88
CA LEU A 163 13.69 -2.17 -1.46
C LEU A 163 14.49 -1.29 -0.48
N VAL A 164 15.79 -1.59 -0.32
CA VAL A 164 16.70 -0.99 0.68
C VAL A 164 16.73 0.55 0.64
N GLU A 165 16.55 1.13 -0.55
CA GLU A 165 16.56 2.59 -0.77
C GLU A 165 15.21 3.15 -1.18
N TRP A 166 14.13 2.47 -0.81
CA TRP A 166 12.81 2.97 -1.10
C TRP A 166 12.57 4.27 -0.33
N LYS A 167 12.51 5.37 -1.10
CA LYS A 167 12.08 6.69 -0.66
C LYS A 167 11.12 7.20 -1.70
N PHE A 168 9.95 7.66 -1.27
CA PHE A 168 8.93 8.19 -2.16
C PHE A 168 9.48 9.27 -3.11
N THR A 169 10.33 10.16 -2.62
CA THR A 169 10.96 11.21 -3.44
C THR A 169 11.83 10.65 -4.56
N THR A 170 12.54 9.54 -4.32
CA THR A 170 13.37 8.87 -5.32
C THR A 170 12.49 8.20 -6.38
N VAL A 171 11.44 7.50 -5.95
CA VAL A 171 10.49 6.82 -6.86
C VAL A 171 9.74 7.84 -7.73
N PHE A 172 9.24 8.92 -7.13
CA PHE A 172 8.57 9.99 -7.85
C PHE A 172 9.51 10.66 -8.86
N LYS A 173 10.73 11.03 -8.43
CA LYS A 173 11.76 11.64 -9.31
C LYS A 173 12.19 10.69 -10.43
N TYR A 174 12.19 9.38 -10.20
CA TYR A 174 12.53 8.39 -11.22
C TYR A 174 11.54 8.39 -12.40
N ILE A 175 10.24 8.62 -12.12
CA ILE A 175 9.17 8.71 -13.14
C ILE A 175 9.02 10.13 -13.68
N ALA A 176 8.81 11.11 -12.79
CA ALA A 176 8.49 12.49 -13.15
C ALA A 176 9.73 13.31 -13.58
N GLY A 177 10.94 12.81 -13.33
CA GLY A 177 12.15 13.61 -13.47
C GLY A 177 12.14 14.78 -12.49
N ASN A 178 12.37 15.99 -12.99
CA ASN A 178 12.30 17.22 -12.19
C ASN A 178 10.92 17.88 -12.19
N LEU A 179 9.92 17.26 -12.81
CA LEU A 179 8.57 17.81 -12.85
C LEU A 179 7.84 17.55 -11.51
N PRO A 180 6.96 18.48 -11.08
CA PRO A 180 6.16 18.30 -9.86
C PRO A 180 4.93 17.40 -10.08
N ILE A 181 4.72 16.90 -11.30
CA ILE A 181 3.54 16.15 -11.74
C ILE A 181 3.97 14.98 -12.63
N ILE A 182 3.10 13.98 -12.77
CA ILE A 182 3.27 12.86 -13.70
C ILE A 182 2.22 13.00 -14.80
N ASP A 183 2.67 13.27 -16.03
CA ASP A 183 1.81 13.27 -17.22
C ASP A 183 1.98 11.98 -18.04
N LYS A 184 1.27 11.89 -19.16
CA LYS A 184 1.39 10.74 -20.08
C LYS A 184 2.82 10.53 -20.57
N ARG A 185 3.57 11.62 -20.82
CA ARG A 185 4.93 11.56 -21.36
C ARG A 185 5.89 10.95 -20.34
N CYS A 186 5.72 11.25 -19.05
CA CYS A 186 6.51 10.63 -17.98
C CYS A 186 6.34 9.10 -17.96
N LEU A 187 5.09 8.62 -18.06
CA LEU A 187 4.82 7.17 -18.11
C LEU A 187 5.34 6.52 -19.39
N ASP A 188 5.15 7.16 -20.55
CA ASP A 188 5.67 6.66 -21.82
C ASP A 188 7.22 6.57 -21.79
N GLN A 189 7.90 7.56 -21.20
CA GLN A 189 9.35 7.52 -21.00
C GLN A 189 9.77 6.37 -20.08
N LEU A 190 9.05 6.13 -18.98
CA LEU A 190 9.31 4.99 -18.11
C LEU A 190 9.16 3.66 -18.86
N LEU A 191 8.08 3.48 -19.62
CA LEU A 191 7.83 2.26 -20.39
C LEU A 191 8.89 2.04 -21.47
N ASN A 192 9.26 3.11 -22.19
CA ASN A 192 10.26 3.04 -23.25
C ASN A 192 11.66 2.67 -22.72
N LYS A 193 12.02 3.08 -21.49
CA LYS A 193 13.28 2.66 -20.84
C LYS A 193 13.40 1.14 -20.66
N PHE A 194 12.28 0.43 -20.67
CA PHE A 194 12.20 -1.02 -20.52
C PHE A 194 11.68 -1.72 -21.79
N GLU A 195 11.74 -1.03 -22.93
CA GLU A 195 11.36 -1.56 -24.24
C GLU A 195 9.87 -1.99 -24.30
N ILE A 196 9.02 -1.31 -23.54
CA ILE A 196 7.59 -1.56 -23.48
C ILE A 196 6.88 -0.54 -24.37
N GLN A 197 5.87 -0.99 -25.12
CA GLN A 197 5.02 -0.11 -25.92
C GLN A 197 4.41 0.99 -25.06
N SER A 198 4.46 2.22 -25.55
CA SER A 198 3.83 3.40 -24.93
C SER A 198 2.32 3.22 -24.79
N LEU A 199 1.73 3.90 -23.82
CA LEU A 199 0.29 3.77 -23.54
C LEU A 199 -0.53 4.40 -24.66
N THR A 200 -1.60 3.73 -25.06
CA THR A 200 -2.64 4.37 -25.86
C THR A 200 -3.31 5.49 -25.05
N GLN A 201 -3.93 6.47 -25.72
CA GLN A 201 -4.65 7.53 -25.01
C GLN A 201 -5.78 6.97 -24.13
N GLN A 202 -6.46 5.92 -24.62
CA GLN A 202 -7.50 5.25 -23.86
C GLN A 202 -6.94 4.64 -22.57
N GLU A 203 -5.86 3.85 -22.64
CA GLU A 203 -5.21 3.25 -21.48
C GLU A 203 -4.72 4.27 -20.46
N TYR A 204 -4.15 5.38 -20.93
CA TYR A 204 -3.75 6.47 -20.04
C TYR A 204 -4.95 7.10 -19.33
N ASN A 205 -6.04 7.35 -20.07
CA ASN A 205 -7.29 7.80 -19.47
C ASN A 205 -7.85 6.77 -18.48
N MET A 206 -7.64 5.47 -18.74
CA MET A 206 -8.06 4.42 -17.81
C MET A 206 -7.32 4.48 -16.49
N PHE A 207 -6.00 4.60 -16.60
CA PHE A 207 -5.10 4.78 -15.48
C PHE A 207 -5.45 6.03 -14.67
N LEU A 208 -5.65 7.19 -15.32
CA LEU A 208 -5.98 8.42 -14.61
C LEU A 208 -7.32 8.34 -13.88
N LYS A 209 -8.39 7.87 -14.50
CA LYS A 209 -9.71 7.79 -13.82
C LYS A 209 -9.71 6.94 -12.55
N ARG A 210 -8.72 6.06 -12.38
CA ARG A 210 -8.60 5.22 -11.19
C ARG A 210 -7.97 5.95 -10.00
N PHE A 211 -7.03 6.85 -10.25
CA PHE A 211 -6.18 7.44 -9.21
C PHE A 211 -6.29 8.96 -9.09
N ASN A 212 -6.71 9.61 -10.17
CA ASN A 212 -6.89 11.05 -10.21
C ASN A 212 -8.25 11.40 -9.60
N LYS A 213 -8.20 12.06 -8.44
CA LYS A 213 -9.39 12.52 -7.71
C LYS A 213 -9.90 13.85 -8.27
N THR A 214 -9.05 14.59 -8.97
CA THR A 214 -9.33 15.93 -9.50
C THR A 214 -9.89 15.92 -10.93
N GLU A 215 -10.01 14.74 -11.55
CA GLU A 215 -10.46 14.55 -12.95
C GLU A 215 -9.65 15.31 -14.02
N ASP A 216 -8.44 15.77 -13.69
CA ASP A 216 -7.56 16.41 -14.65
C ASP A 216 -6.79 15.40 -15.52
N THR A 217 -5.96 15.89 -16.46
CA THR A 217 -5.17 15.01 -17.35
C THR A 217 -3.76 14.75 -16.82
N ILE A 218 -3.52 15.05 -15.55
CA ILE A 218 -2.21 14.92 -14.91
C ILE A 218 -2.37 14.11 -13.62
N MET A 219 -1.28 13.69 -13.01
CA MET A 219 -1.30 13.02 -11.71
C MET A 219 -0.41 13.78 -10.76
N GLN A 220 -1.00 14.23 -9.65
CA GLN A 220 -0.29 14.97 -8.63
C GLN A 220 0.54 14.03 -7.74
N LYS A 221 1.48 14.62 -7.00
CA LYS A 221 2.36 13.87 -6.11
C LYS A 221 1.60 13.07 -5.05
N ASP A 222 0.55 13.64 -4.45
CA ASP A 222 -0.23 12.96 -3.42
C ASP A 222 -1.06 11.80 -4.00
N GLU A 223 -1.60 11.96 -5.19
CA GLU A 223 -2.32 10.89 -5.91
C GLU A 223 -1.37 9.75 -6.29
N PHE A 224 -0.16 10.08 -6.74
CA PHE A 224 0.87 9.08 -7.00
C PHE A 224 1.37 8.40 -5.72
N SER A 225 1.34 9.09 -4.58
CA SER A 225 1.62 8.47 -3.28
C SER A 225 0.60 7.36 -3.00
N ASP A 226 -0.69 7.65 -3.09
CA ASP A 226 -1.75 6.66 -2.89
C ASP A 226 -1.62 5.45 -3.83
N LEU A 227 -1.11 5.68 -5.06
CA LEU A 227 -0.85 4.65 -6.06
C LEU A 227 0.25 3.66 -5.64
N ILE A 228 1.31 4.10 -4.96
CA ILE A 228 2.51 3.26 -4.73
C ILE A 228 2.70 2.83 -3.28
N PHE A 229 2.08 3.53 -2.32
CA PHE A 229 2.14 3.13 -0.93
C PHE A 229 1.19 1.95 -0.67
N PRO A 230 1.66 0.89 0.01
CA PRO A 230 0.78 -0.17 0.46
C PRO A 230 -0.19 0.35 1.53
N SER A 231 -1.42 -0.13 1.46
CA SER A 231 -2.51 0.23 2.36
C SER A 231 -2.22 -0.30 3.76
N ARG A 232 -2.33 0.57 4.79
CA ARG A 232 -1.95 0.24 6.17
C ARG A 232 -2.78 -0.91 6.75
N GLU A 233 -4.01 -1.00 6.29
CA GLU A 233 -5.03 -1.96 6.68
C GLU A 233 -4.63 -3.37 6.23
N LEU A 234 -4.11 -3.50 5.01
CA LEU A 234 -3.69 -4.78 4.45
C LEU A 234 -2.30 -5.22 4.88
N ILE A 235 -1.37 -4.28 5.14
CA ILE A 235 -0.02 -4.64 5.64
C ILE A 235 -0.11 -5.51 6.89
N LYS A 236 -1.05 -5.21 7.80
CA LYS A 236 -1.22 -5.98 9.04
C LYS A 236 -1.64 -7.43 8.79
N GLU A 237 -2.45 -7.65 7.76
CA GLU A 237 -3.02 -8.97 7.43
C GLU A 237 -2.08 -9.81 6.57
N MET A 238 -1.38 -9.16 5.64
CA MET A 238 -0.47 -9.84 4.72
C MET A 238 0.88 -10.20 5.35
N GLN A 239 1.21 -9.61 6.50
CA GLN A 239 2.33 -10.11 7.28
C GLN A 239 1.99 -11.53 7.74
N PRO A 240 2.86 -12.52 7.47
CA PRO A 240 2.66 -13.86 8.01
C PRO A 240 2.45 -13.70 9.50
N SER A 241 1.40 -14.34 10.04
CA SER A 241 1.12 -14.35 11.47
C SER A 241 2.42 -14.65 12.18
N ARG A 242 2.97 -13.64 12.84
CA ARG A 242 4.26 -13.74 13.51
C ARG A 242 4.14 -14.91 14.45
N ASP A 243 5.07 -15.85 14.37
CA ASP A 243 5.17 -16.82 15.45
C ASP A 243 5.31 -16.03 16.76
N GLY A 244 4.79 -16.58 17.87
CA GLY A 244 4.80 -15.86 19.15
C GLY A 244 6.21 -15.39 19.58
N PHE A 245 7.25 -15.97 18.98
CA PHE A 245 8.64 -15.58 19.17
C PHE A 245 8.99 -14.27 18.45
N GLN A 246 8.61 -14.08 17.18
CA GLN A 246 8.82 -12.82 16.46
C GLN A 246 8.06 -11.65 17.11
N GLU A 247 6.85 -11.90 17.61
CA GLU A 247 6.07 -10.92 18.38
C GLU A 247 6.82 -10.51 19.66
N TYR A 248 7.33 -11.50 20.42
CA TYR A 248 8.13 -11.27 21.63
C TYR A 248 9.41 -10.45 21.34
N VAL A 249 10.14 -10.80 20.27
CA VAL A 249 11.36 -10.07 19.88
C VAL A 249 11.05 -8.61 19.54
N LEU A 250 9.95 -8.34 18.83
CA LEU A 250 9.57 -6.98 18.48
C LEU A 250 9.09 -6.17 19.68
N ILE A 251 8.37 -6.79 20.62
CA ILE A 251 8.03 -6.17 21.91
C ILE A 251 9.31 -5.78 22.67
N MET A 252 10.31 -6.67 22.71
CA MET A 252 11.59 -6.39 23.35
C MET A 252 12.35 -5.23 22.68
N ILE A 253 12.38 -5.19 21.35
CA ILE A 253 13.01 -4.10 20.58
C ILE A 253 12.28 -2.76 20.83
N ASN A 254 10.94 -2.74 20.77
CA ASN A 254 10.17 -1.52 21.02
C ASN A 254 10.34 -1.02 22.46
N ASN A 255 10.42 -1.92 23.44
CA ASN A 255 10.72 -1.55 24.82
C ASN A 255 12.12 -0.94 24.96
N GLN A 256 13.12 -1.48 24.23
CA GLN A 256 14.47 -0.94 24.22
C GLN A 256 14.53 0.45 23.56
N ILE A 257 13.83 0.66 22.44
CA ILE A 257 13.72 1.98 21.78
C ILE A 257 13.04 2.99 22.71
N ASN A 258 11.94 2.61 23.36
CA ASN A 258 11.25 3.47 24.33
C ASN A 258 12.14 3.80 25.54
N CYS A 259 12.95 2.85 26.01
CA CYS A 259 13.95 3.11 27.05
C CYS A 259 15.02 4.11 26.57
N GLN A 260 15.54 3.97 25.35
CA GLN A 260 16.51 4.91 24.80
C GLN A 260 15.93 6.32 24.63
N ALA A 261 14.68 6.44 24.18
CA ALA A 261 13.99 7.73 24.07
C ALA A 261 13.82 8.39 25.45
N LYS A 262 13.44 7.63 26.48
CA LYS A 262 13.36 8.11 27.87
C LYS A 262 14.72 8.57 28.40
N ILE A 263 15.80 7.82 28.14
CA ILE A 263 17.16 8.19 28.53
C ILE A 263 17.58 9.50 27.82
N GLN A 264 17.31 9.65 26.53
CA GLN A 264 17.62 10.90 25.82
C GLN A 264 16.83 12.09 26.38
N LEU A 265 15.56 11.90 26.76
CA LEU A 265 14.78 12.94 27.43
C LEU A 265 15.39 13.33 28.77
N LEU A 266 15.81 12.33 29.57
CA LEU A 266 16.47 12.56 30.86
C LEU A 266 17.79 13.34 30.69
N ILE A 267 18.62 12.97 29.72
CA ILE A 267 19.86 13.68 29.39
C ILE A 267 19.58 15.14 29.03
N LYS A 268 18.54 15.40 28.20
CA LYS A 268 18.12 16.76 27.86
C LYS A 268 17.68 17.54 29.10
N MET A 269 16.88 16.95 29.98
CA MET A 269 16.47 17.58 31.24
C MET A 269 17.65 17.92 32.15
N ILE A 270 18.59 17.00 32.32
CA ILE A 270 19.81 17.23 33.11
C ILE A 270 20.62 18.38 32.49
N SER A 271 20.82 18.36 31.17
CA SER A 271 21.57 19.41 30.46
C SER A 271 20.93 20.81 30.61
N PHE A 272 19.60 20.86 30.65
CA PHE A 272 18.84 22.09 30.86
C PHE A 272 19.01 22.61 32.29
N GLN A 273 18.91 21.72 33.29
CA GLN A 273 19.13 22.06 34.68
C GLN A 273 20.54 22.61 34.92
N THR A 274 21.56 21.97 34.34
CA THR A 274 22.96 22.44 34.43
C THR A 274 23.14 23.84 33.85
N ARG A 275 22.45 24.16 32.74
CA ARG A 275 22.48 25.52 32.16
C ARG A 275 21.84 26.56 33.07
N ILE A 276 20.71 26.22 33.71
CA ILE A 276 20.07 27.10 34.70
C ILE A 276 21.04 27.38 35.85
N THR A 277 21.65 26.34 36.42
CA THR A 277 22.60 26.49 37.53
C THR A 277 23.82 27.32 37.13
N GLN A 278 24.39 27.09 35.95
CA GLN A 278 25.50 27.91 35.43
C GLN A 278 25.13 29.38 35.25
N ASN A 279 23.91 29.66 34.78
CA ASN A 279 23.44 31.03 34.61
C ASN A 279 23.17 31.71 35.96
N GLN A 280 22.63 30.98 36.94
CA GLN A 280 22.49 31.47 38.32
C GLN A 280 23.85 31.81 38.92
N ILE A 281 24.85 30.92 38.80
CA ILE A 281 26.22 31.16 39.28
C ILE A 281 26.82 32.40 38.60
N LYS A 282 26.68 32.55 37.28
CA LYS A 282 27.15 33.74 36.55
C LYS A 282 26.48 35.02 37.02
N PHE A 283 25.17 34.96 37.32
CA PHE A 283 24.43 36.10 37.86
C PHE A 283 24.95 36.49 39.25
N TYR A 284 25.10 35.53 40.16
CA TYR A 284 25.66 35.78 41.50
C TYR A 284 27.09 36.35 41.44
N LEU A 285 27.96 35.82 40.58
CA LEU A 285 29.33 36.31 40.40
C LEU A 285 29.41 37.74 39.82
N LYS A 286 28.33 38.24 39.20
CA LYS A 286 28.24 39.61 38.69
C LYS A 286 27.80 40.62 39.78
N VAL A 287 27.09 40.16 40.80
CA VAL A 287 26.55 41.00 41.89
C VAL A 287 27.54 41.16 43.05
N ILE A 288 28.46 40.21 43.24
CA ILE A 288 29.42 40.24 44.35
C ILE A 288 30.60 41.18 44.04
N ASN A 289 30.83 42.17 44.93
CA ASN A 289 31.98 43.07 44.91
C ASN A 289 33.31 42.32 45.04
N LEU A 290 34.39 42.87 44.46
CA LEU A 290 35.68 42.20 44.24
C LEU A 290 36.35 41.59 45.49
N THR A 291 36.07 42.09 46.69
CA THR A 291 36.64 41.57 47.95
C THR A 291 35.94 40.32 48.48
N ASP A 292 34.67 40.07 48.15
CA ASP A 292 33.91 38.88 48.61
C ASP A 292 33.94 37.72 47.59
N LYS A 293 34.62 37.91 46.45
CA LYS A 293 34.69 36.93 45.37
C LYS A 293 35.54 35.71 45.71
N GLN A 294 36.63 35.88 46.46
CA GLN A 294 37.54 34.76 46.76
C GLN A 294 36.88 33.75 47.71
N ASP A 295 36.29 34.20 48.81
CA ASP A 295 35.61 33.33 49.77
C ASP A 295 34.43 32.56 49.15
N PHE A 296 33.70 33.19 48.23
CA PHE A 296 32.60 32.54 47.53
C PHE A 296 33.08 31.47 46.53
N ILE A 297 34.17 31.73 45.80
CA ILE A 297 34.76 30.74 44.87
C ILE A 297 35.26 29.52 45.63
N THR A 298 35.91 29.71 46.79
CA THR A 298 36.42 28.60 47.61
C THR A 298 35.28 27.73 48.16
N LYS A 299 34.16 28.34 48.59
CA LYS A 299 32.98 27.59 49.04
C LYS A 299 32.32 26.77 47.92
N ILE A 300 32.24 27.31 46.71
CA ILE A 300 31.71 26.57 45.54
C ILE A 300 32.63 25.42 45.15
N GLN A 301 33.95 25.59 45.21
CA GLN A 301 34.90 24.51 44.92
C GLN A 301 34.76 23.35 45.92
N GLN A 302 34.67 23.64 47.22
CA GLN A 302 34.44 22.62 48.25
C GLN A 302 33.11 21.89 48.08
N GLN A 303 32.05 22.60 47.68
CA GLN A 303 30.75 21.98 47.43
C GLN A 303 30.77 21.06 46.19
N ASN A 304 31.47 21.45 45.12
CA ASN A 304 31.60 20.62 43.92
C ASN A 304 32.43 19.34 44.17
N GLU A 305 33.47 19.41 45.01
CA GLU A 305 34.23 18.21 45.42
C GLU A 305 33.37 17.24 46.23
N SER A 306 32.48 17.76 47.10
CA SER A 306 31.54 16.92 47.84
C SER A 306 30.54 16.18 46.93
N ILE A 307 30.09 16.83 45.85
CA ILE A 307 29.16 16.24 44.86
C ILE A 307 29.88 15.22 43.98
N GLN A 308 31.14 15.45 43.59
CA GLN A 308 31.92 14.46 42.84
C GLN A 308 32.17 13.19 43.68
N ASN A 309 32.45 13.33 44.97
CA ASN A 309 32.65 12.20 45.87
C ASN A 309 31.35 11.39 46.15
N GLN A 310 30.18 12.04 46.13
CA GLN A 310 28.89 11.33 46.24
C GLN A 310 28.54 10.54 44.97
N ASN A 311 28.85 11.06 43.79
CA ASN A 311 28.57 10.38 42.52
C ASN A 311 29.46 9.15 42.26
N GLN A 312 30.65 9.06 42.88
CA GLN A 312 31.49 7.86 42.80
C GLN A 312 30.95 6.67 43.64
N LYS A 313 30.08 6.91 44.63
CA LYS A 313 29.48 5.82 45.44
C LYS A 313 28.26 5.15 44.81
N ILE A 314 27.73 5.67 43.69
CA ILE A 314 26.47 5.19 43.08
C ILE A 314 26.72 4.17 41.95
N PHE A 315 27.97 3.97 41.54
CA PHE A 315 28.34 3.00 40.49
C PHE A 315 29.23 1.87 41.04
N GLU A 316 28.72 1.07 41.98
CA GLU A 316 29.25 -0.28 42.19
C GLU A 316 28.41 -1.28 41.37
N PRO A 317 29.02 -2.09 40.49
CA PRO A 317 28.29 -3.05 39.68
C PRO A 317 27.80 -4.21 40.55
N THR A 318 26.48 -4.37 40.64
CA THR A 318 25.85 -5.52 41.30
C THR A 318 26.18 -6.79 40.50
N GLN A 319 26.93 -7.71 41.10
CA GLN A 319 27.25 -9.00 40.49
C GLN A 319 25.98 -9.85 40.32
N ILE A 320 25.59 -10.08 39.07
CA ILE A 320 24.50 -10.99 38.72
C ILE A 320 25.06 -12.41 38.72
N GLN A 321 24.55 -13.25 39.63
CA GLN A 321 24.84 -14.68 39.66
C GLN A 321 24.18 -15.39 38.46
N THR A 322 24.99 -16.09 37.68
CA THR A 322 24.58 -16.96 36.58
C THR A 322 24.11 -18.31 37.13
N THR A 323 22.80 -18.46 37.34
CA THR A 323 22.20 -19.79 37.55
C THR A 323 22.16 -20.57 36.24
N GLN A 324 22.83 -21.72 36.27
CA GLN A 324 22.91 -22.71 35.21
C GLN A 324 21.54 -23.37 34.99
N ASN A 325 20.98 -23.24 33.78
CA ASN A 325 19.95 -24.16 33.27
C ASN A 325 20.47 -24.78 31.97
N LYS A 326 21.12 -25.93 32.13
CA LYS A 326 21.33 -26.92 31.07
C LYS A 326 20.03 -27.69 30.89
N THR A 327 19.87 -28.28 29.69
CA THR A 327 18.90 -29.34 29.29
C THR A 327 17.61 -28.86 28.62
N LEU A 328 17.60 -28.77 27.28
CA LEU A 328 16.80 -29.62 26.38
C LEU A 328 17.07 -29.19 24.93
N LEU A 329 17.93 -29.93 24.22
CA LEU A 329 18.11 -29.80 22.78
C LEU A 329 17.31 -30.94 22.13
N MET A 330 16.08 -30.68 21.71
CA MET A 330 15.33 -31.59 20.84
C MET A 330 15.50 -31.13 19.39
N SER A 331 16.10 -32.00 18.59
CA SER A 331 16.33 -31.84 17.16
C SER A 331 15.00 -31.83 16.39
N PHE A 332 14.65 -30.70 15.78
CA PHE A 332 13.61 -30.63 14.76
C PHE A 332 14.26 -30.70 13.37
N LYS A 333 13.96 -31.76 12.62
CA LYS A 333 14.22 -31.83 11.18
C LYS A 333 13.16 -30.98 10.45
N PRO A 334 13.54 -30.10 9.51
CA PRO A 334 12.57 -29.37 8.70
C PRO A 334 11.93 -30.30 7.67
N ALA A 335 10.60 -30.28 7.61
CA ALA A 335 9.82 -30.92 6.56
C ALA A 335 10.02 -30.15 5.24
N GLN A 336 10.30 -30.88 4.16
CA GLN A 336 10.40 -30.32 2.81
C GLN A 336 9.00 -29.89 2.33
N ILE A 337 8.85 -28.62 2.01
CA ILE A 337 7.67 -28.07 1.32
C ILE A 337 7.93 -28.17 -0.19
N PRO A 338 7.02 -28.75 -1.00
CA PRO A 338 7.16 -28.82 -2.44
C PRO A 338 7.05 -27.43 -3.08
N SER A 339 8.03 -27.07 -3.90
CA SER A 339 8.09 -25.84 -4.67
C SER A 339 7.01 -25.79 -5.75
N ASN A 340 6.10 -24.82 -5.66
CA ASN A 340 5.05 -24.57 -6.64
C ASN A 340 5.62 -23.79 -7.84
N GLN A 341 6.29 -24.47 -8.77
CA GLN A 341 6.81 -23.89 -10.04
C GLN A 341 5.75 -23.75 -11.16
N LYS A 342 4.45 -23.96 -10.89
CA LYS A 342 3.43 -24.02 -11.94
C LYS A 342 2.85 -22.67 -12.41
N TYR A 343 3.10 -21.56 -11.72
CA TYR A 343 2.48 -20.27 -12.08
C TYR A 343 3.32 -19.36 -13.01
N GLN A 344 4.64 -19.53 -13.11
CA GLN A 344 5.46 -18.71 -14.03
C GLN A 344 5.29 -19.11 -15.51
N ASN A 345 5.08 -20.39 -15.81
CA ASN A 345 5.08 -20.88 -17.20
C ASN A 345 3.80 -20.58 -17.99
N SER A 346 2.72 -20.13 -17.32
CA SER A 346 1.44 -19.82 -17.97
C SER A 346 1.44 -18.44 -18.65
N ILE A 347 2.28 -17.50 -18.21
CA ILE A 347 2.27 -16.13 -18.71
C ILE A 347 3.06 -16.03 -20.03
N ASP A 348 4.21 -16.72 -20.12
CA ASP A 348 5.05 -16.71 -21.31
C ASP A 348 4.43 -17.41 -22.54
N GLN A 349 3.49 -18.34 -22.33
CA GLN A 349 2.77 -19.01 -23.42
C GLN A 349 1.67 -18.14 -24.04
N SER A 350 1.07 -17.22 -23.27
CA SER A 350 0.03 -16.31 -23.79
C SER A 350 0.60 -15.26 -24.75
N ILE A 351 1.83 -14.82 -24.53
CA ILE A 351 2.50 -13.78 -25.35
C ILE A 351 2.92 -14.34 -26.72
N LYS A 352 3.34 -15.61 -26.80
CA LYS A 352 3.70 -16.23 -28.09
C LYS A 352 2.49 -16.48 -29.01
N ALA A 353 1.30 -16.70 -28.45
CA ALA A 353 0.08 -16.91 -29.23
C ALA A 353 -0.47 -15.60 -29.83
N SER A 354 -0.30 -14.46 -29.15
CA SER A 354 -0.76 -13.16 -29.66
C SER A 354 0.06 -12.62 -30.84
N THR A 355 1.36 -12.95 -30.91
CA THR A 355 2.23 -12.44 -32.00
C THR A 355 2.06 -13.21 -33.31
N GLN A 356 1.57 -14.45 -33.27
CA GLN A 356 1.35 -15.26 -34.48
C GLN A 356 0.07 -14.88 -35.25
N ASN A 357 -0.94 -14.30 -34.59
CA ASN A 357 -2.20 -13.93 -35.25
C ASN A 357 -2.15 -12.59 -36.02
N GLN A 358 -1.14 -11.74 -35.79
CA GLN A 358 -0.99 -10.48 -36.54
C GLN A 358 -0.26 -10.63 -37.90
N GLN A 359 0.33 -11.80 -38.20
CA GLN A 359 0.97 -12.05 -39.50
C GLN A 359 0.06 -12.71 -40.54
N ARG A 360 -1.16 -13.13 -40.19
CA ARG A 360 -2.08 -13.80 -41.14
C ARG A 360 -3.09 -12.88 -41.85
N SER A 361 -3.16 -11.60 -41.53
CA SER A 361 -4.17 -10.67 -42.07
C SER A 361 -3.72 -9.82 -43.28
N LYS A 362 -2.59 -10.11 -43.92
CA LYS A 362 -2.08 -9.32 -45.08
C LYS A 362 -2.33 -9.90 -46.48
N ASN A 363 -3.03 -11.02 -46.64
CA ASN A 363 -3.22 -11.66 -47.96
C ASN A 363 -4.70 -11.86 -48.35
N TYR A 364 -5.49 -10.80 -48.40
CA TYR A 364 -6.74 -10.79 -49.18
C TYR A 364 -6.63 -9.73 -50.27
N GLN A 365 -6.26 -10.17 -51.47
CA GLN A 365 -6.46 -9.40 -52.70
C GLN A 365 -7.94 -9.47 -53.06
N ILE A 366 -8.55 -8.30 -53.24
CA ILE A 366 -9.91 -8.13 -53.76
C ILE A 366 -9.84 -8.31 -55.29
N PRO A 367 -10.70 -9.14 -55.91
CA PRO A 367 -10.79 -9.21 -57.37
C PRO A 367 -11.42 -7.91 -57.90
N ASN A 368 -10.82 -7.33 -58.94
CA ASN A 368 -11.42 -6.23 -59.68
C ASN A 368 -12.59 -6.75 -60.53
N GLU A 369 -13.75 -6.13 -60.36
CA GLU A 369 -14.81 -6.02 -61.38
C GLU A 369 -14.85 -4.58 -61.91
#